data_AF-A0A0B2V738-F1
#
_entry.id   AF-A0A0B2V738-F1
#
_cell.length_a   1.000
_cell.length_b   1.000
_cell.length_c   1.000
_cell.angle_alpha   90.00
_cell.angle_beta   90.00
_cell.angle_gamma   90.00
#
_symmetry.space_group_name_H-M   'P 1'
#
loop_
_entity.id
_entity.type
_entity.pdbx_description
1 polymer ?
#
loop_
_entity_poly.entity_id
_entity_poly.type
_entity_poly.pdbx_seq_one_letter_code
_entity_poly.pdbx_strand_id
1 'polypeptide(L)'
;MIWPLLVISLILIAVTQLLRKVLRARVVEYETNDVEVSSSGHHFVSLTENDHGRYCSLCENGMQSGMQCDFCGVMVDTRTCLHSLSSTVPCKVVARTTDNDITHHWVRGNLPSCSICMSCEEMCGDGVGLVDYRCALCQATVHADCKYSVGERCNLGPNRDFIIPPNCVTVRRAGTRRKKQLVVESVTVPNGIAASSWKPLFVLVNPRSGGAEGFATLQAFRRYLHPVQVALFSAQVINVDYVSVSTALRWAEASPHINCCVLVAGGDGTISLVLDAIGSLQRQPPVAILPLGTGNDLSRVLGWGSGHSGAVDFSKDVLEHACADLEKKIELTVDGVVIPLPALEGITVLNIPCWGAGVRPWPDLPDMPQAVSDKKFEVFGVRSSFHIAQMQMGVSQSVPLAQGSSLKLRLFGTAVPMQCDGEAWIQHPGTLHITHLDQATLLANDQTAANDKANSFFYL
;
A
#
# COMPACT_ATOMS: atom_id res chain seq x y z
N MET A 1 -3.96 -51.51 -3.39
CA MET A 1 -5.06 -50.78 -2.72
C MET A 1 -4.65 -49.41 -2.13
N ILE A 2 -3.44 -48.88 -2.39
CA ILE A 2 -2.93 -47.64 -1.76
C ILE A 2 -3.24 -46.38 -2.60
N TRP A 3 -3.31 -46.54 -3.93
CA TRP A 3 -3.62 -45.47 -4.88
C TRP A 3 -4.95 -44.72 -4.62
N PRO A 4 -6.06 -45.39 -4.28
CA PRO A 4 -7.32 -44.71 -3.97
C PRO A 4 -7.21 -43.80 -2.74
N LEU A 5 -6.44 -44.22 -1.72
CA LEU A 5 -6.26 -43.47 -0.48
C LEU A 5 -5.39 -42.22 -0.67
N LEU A 6 -4.36 -42.29 -1.52
CA LEU A 6 -3.54 -41.12 -1.88
C LEU A 6 -4.34 -40.09 -2.68
N VAL A 7 -5.15 -40.53 -3.64
CA VAL A 7 -6.03 -39.66 -4.43
C VAL A 7 -7.07 -38.97 -3.53
N ILE A 8 -7.70 -39.73 -2.61
CA ILE A 8 -8.65 -39.17 -1.63
C ILE A 8 -7.95 -38.17 -0.69
N SER A 9 -6.73 -38.45 -0.24
CA SER A 9 -5.95 -37.54 0.61
C SER A 9 -5.60 -36.25 -0.12
N LEU A 10 -5.16 -36.32 -1.37
CA LEU A 10 -4.87 -35.14 -2.20
C LEU A 10 -6.13 -34.30 -2.47
N ILE A 11 -7.27 -34.96 -2.72
CA ILE A 11 -8.56 -34.27 -2.88
C ILE A 11 -8.99 -33.61 -1.56
N LEU A 12 -8.85 -34.29 -0.41
CA LEU A 12 -9.13 -33.70 0.90
C LEU A 12 -8.21 -32.51 1.22
N ILE A 13 -6.93 -32.59 0.87
CA ILE A 13 -5.98 -31.47 1.00
C ILE A 13 -6.40 -30.33 0.06
N ALA A 14 -6.72 -30.60 -1.19
CA ALA A 14 -7.17 -29.59 -2.14
C ALA A 14 -8.50 -28.94 -1.72
N VAL A 15 -9.46 -29.72 -1.23
CA VAL A 15 -10.76 -29.25 -0.72
C VAL A 15 -10.57 -28.47 0.57
N THR A 16 -9.70 -28.89 1.50
CA THR A 16 -9.40 -28.11 2.72
C THR A 16 -8.59 -26.85 2.43
N GLN A 17 -7.71 -26.86 1.43
CA GLN A 17 -7.02 -25.67 0.92
C GLN A 17 -8.01 -24.71 0.25
N LEU A 18 -8.92 -25.23 -0.57
CA LEU A 18 -9.97 -24.46 -1.25
C LEU A 18 -10.98 -23.90 -0.24
N LEU A 19 -11.42 -24.71 0.72
CA LEU A 19 -12.26 -24.28 1.84
C LEU A 19 -11.51 -23.29 2.71
N ARG A 20 -10.22 -23.46 3.01
CA ARG A 20 -9.42 -22.41 3.69
C ARG A 20 -9.27 -21.16 2.83
N LYS A 21 -9.36 -21.22 1.50
CA LYS A 21 -9.28 -20.05 0.61
C LYS A 21 -10.63 -19.34 0.46
N VAL A 22 -11.73 -20.11 0.51
CA VAL A 22 -13.13 -19.65 0.41
C VAL A 22 -13.68 -19.21 1.78
N LEU A 23 -13.28 -19.90 2.85
CA LEU A 23 -13.60 -19.63 4.26
C LEU A 23 -12.48 -18.87 4.98
N ARG A 24 -11.30 -18.64 4.35
CA ARG A 24 -10.36 -17.61 4.83
C ARG A 24 -11.22 -16.40 5.01
N ALA A 25 -11.21 -15.88 6.24
CA ALA A 25 -12.06 -14.80 6.68
C ALA A 25 -12.33 -13.88 5.49
N ARG A 26 -13.53 -13.98 4.92
CA ARG A 26 -14.17 -12.78 4.42
C ARG A 26 -14.07 -11.90 5.65
N VAL A 27 -13.11 -10.98 5.65
CA VAL A 27 -13.17 -9.83 6.52
C VAL A 27 -14.52 -9.26 6.13
N VAL A 28 -15.51 -9.60 6.95
CA VAL A 28 -16.83 -9.03 6.84
C VAL A 28 -16.54 -7.60 7.25
N GLU A 29 -16.24 -6.75 6.26
CA GLU A 29 -16.59 -5.35 6.36
C GLU A 29 -18.08 -5.37 6.66
N TYR A 30 -18.40 -5.31 7.94
CA TYR A 30 -19.69 -4.84 8.33
C TYR A 30 -19.63 -3.35 7.95
N GLU A 31 -19.98 -3.04 6.71
CA GLU A 31 -20.60 -1.76 6.39
C GLU A 31 -21.81 -1.72 7.32
N THR A 32 -21.63 -1.17 8.53
CA THR A 32 -22.76 -0.84 9.35
C THR A 32 -23.60 0.08 8.47
N ASN A 33 -24.79 -0.38 8.09
CA ASN A 33 -25.84 0.51 7.62
C ASN A 33 -26.22 1.54 8.71
N ASP A 34 -25.56 1.52 9.87
CA ASP A 34 -25.66 2.49 10.95
C ASP A 34 -25.00 3.81 10.56
N VAL A 35 -25.82 4.61 9.89
CA VAL A 35 -25.74 6.06 9.74
C VAL A 35 -25.66 6.80 11.12
N GLU A 36 -25.60 6.11 12.27
CA GLU A 36 -25.79 6.70 13.60
C GLU A 36 -24.62 6.59 14.60
N VAL A 37 -23.45 6.06 14.26
CA VAL A 37 -22.23 6.23 15.11
C VAL A 37 -21.55 7.60 14.86
N SER A 38 -22.25 8.53 14.19
CA SER A 38 -21.64 9.73 13.57
C SER A 38 -21.60 11.01 14.42
N SER A 39 -21.97 10.96 15.71
CA SER A 39 -21.82 12.08 16.65
C SER A 39 -20.47 12.09 17.37
N SER A 40 -19.91 10.92 17.71
CA SER A 40 -18.65 10.80 18.46
C SER A 40 -17.41 10.60 17.58
N GLY A 41 -17.58 10.35 16.29
CA GLY A 41 -16.50 10.31 15.29
C GLY A 41 -15.70 9.00 15.20
N HIS A 42 -16.23 7.89 15.73
CA HIS A 42 -15.56 6.57 15.68
C HIS A 42 -15.82 5.83 14.36
N HIS A 43 -14.87 4.97 13.99
CA HIS A 43 -14.99 3.97 12.92
C HIS A 43 -14.65 2.60 13.48
N PHE A 44 -15.61 1.68 13.54
CA PHE A 44 -15.48 0.38 14.20
C PHE A 44 -15.24 -0.76 13.22
N VAL A 45 -14.38 -1.70 13.62
CA VAL A 45 -14.13 -2.96 12.94
C VAL A 45 -14.27 -4.11 13.94
N SER A 46 -14.78 -5.25 13.49
CA SER A 46 -14.91 -6.45 14.32
C SER A 46 -13.54 -6.97 14.74
N LEU A 47 -13.41 -7.35 16.00
CA LEU A 47 -12.27 -8.14 16.47
C LEU A 47 -12.32 -9.54 15.86
N THR A 48 -11.15 -10.14 15.65
CA THR A 48 -11.00 -11.49 15.11
C THR A 48 -10.98 -12.53 16.22
N GLU A 49 -11.15 -13.82 15.90
CA GLU A 49 -11.14 -14.90 16.89
C GLU A 49 -9.80 -15.00 17.67
N ASN A 50 -8.70 -14.47 17.13
CA ASN A 50 -7.41 -14.45 17.83
C ASN A 50 -7.30 -13.34 18.90
N ASP A 51 -8.30 -12.47 19.03
CA ASP A 51 -8.32 -11.34 19.98
C ASP A 51 -8.98 -11.69 21.33
N HIS A 52 -8.95 -12.96 21.74
CA HIS A 52 -9.44 -13.38 23.05
C HIS A 52 -8.63 -12.71 24.19
N GLY A 53 -9.32 -12.28 25.26
CA GLY A 53 -8.69 -11.62 26.41
C GLY A 53 -8.70 -10.09 26.40
N ARG A 54 -9.49 -9.46 25.51
CA ARG A 54 -9.72 -8.02 25.50
C ARG A 54 -10.90 -7.62 26.38
N TYR A 55 -10.86 -6.41 26.93
CA TYR A 55 -11.90 -5.86 27.81
C TYR A 55 -12.63 -4.69 27.16
N CYS A 56 -13.93 -4.57 27.43
CA CYS A 56 -14.75 -3.47 26.93
C CYS A 56 -14.36 -2.16 27.61
N SER A 57 -14.01 -1.12 26.84
CA SER A 57 -13.63 0.21 27.34
C SER A 57 -14.76 0.96 28.07
N LEU A 58 -16.01 0.44 28.05
CA LEU A 58 -17.15 1.03 28.74
C LEU A 58 -17.53 0.27 30.02
N CYS A 59 -17.80 -1.03 29.92
CA CYS A 59 -18.24 -1.83 31.08
C CYS A 59 -17.11 -2.57 31.77
N GLU A 60 -15.88 -2.49 31.26
CA GLU A 60 -14.65 -3.11 31.79
C GLU A 60 -14.68 -4.64 31.86
N ASN A 61 -15.73 -5.28 31.34
CA ASN A 61 -15.86 -6.74 31.30
C ASN A 61 -15.08 -7.34 30.12
N GLY A 62 -14.63 -8.58 30.30
CA GLY A 62 -14.03 -9.37 29.23
C GLY A 62 -15.02 -9.59 28.09
N MET A 63 -14.57 -9.36 26.86
CA MET A 63 -15.43 -9.46 25.67
C MET A 63 -15.30 -10.82 25.00
N GLN A 64 -16.43 -11.40 24.61
CA GLN A 64 -16.47 -12.57 23.72
C GLN A 64 -16.61 -12.15 22.25
N SER A 65 -17.32 -11.05 22.00
CA SER A 65 -17.46 -10.43 20.67
C SER A 65 -17.38 -8.92 20.85
N GLY A 66 -16.30 -8.33 20.36
CA GLY A 66 -16.05 -6.90 20.48
C GLY A 66 -15.76 -6.27 19.13
N MET A 67 -15.95 -4.96 19.07
CA MET A 67 -15.46 -4.12 17.99
C MET A 67 -14.38 -3.19 18.51
N GLN A 68 -13.41 -2.85 17.67
CA GLN A 68 -12.38 -1.87 17.96
C GLN A 68 -12.50 -0.68 17.01
N CYS A 69 -12.33 0.53 17.54
CA CYS A 69 -12.23 1.71 16.71
C CYS A 69 -10.84 1.80 16.06
N ASP A 70 -10.75 1.83 14.73
CA ASP A 70 -9.45 1.93 14.03
C ASP A 70 -8.71 3.25 14.30
N PHE A 71 -9.44 4.30 14.67
CA PHE A 71 -8.85 5.61 14.91
C PHE A 71 -8.25 5.69 16.31
N CYS A 72 -9.10 5.54 17.34
CA CYS A 72 -8.71 5.77 18.73
C CYS A 72 -8.43 4.48 19.50
N GLY A 73 -8.68 3.30 18.92
CA GLY A 73 -8.44 1.98 19.49
C GLY A 73 -9.29 1.61 20.71
N VAL A 74 -10.30 2.41 21.05
CA VAL A 74 -11.36 2.05 22.00
C VAL A 74 -12.00 0.73 21.55
N MET A 75 -12.23 -0.18 22.48
CA MET A 75 -12.89 -1.46 22.21
C MET A 75 -14.22 -1.51 22.94
N VAL A 76 -15.25 -2.04 22.29
CA VAL A 76 -16.60 -2.08 22.84
C VAL A 76 -17.24 -3.43 22.60
N ASP A 77 -17.93 -3.94 23.61
CA ASP A 77 -18.75 -5.14 23.48
C ASP A 77 -19.96 -4.84 22.60
N THR A 78 -20.15 -5.66 21.56
CA THR A 78 -21.19 -5.44 20.54
C THR A 78 -22.60 -5.65 21.06
N ARG A 79 -22.76 -6.48 22.10
CA ARG A 79 -24.08 -6.87 22.62
C ARG A 79 -24.61 -5.89 23.66
N THR A 80 -23.71 -5.29 24.44
CA THR A 80 -24.08 -4.55 25.65
C THR A 80 -23.79 -3.06 25.56
N CYS A 81 -22.72 -2.64 24.87
CA CYS A 81 -22.17 -1.29 25.06
C CYS A 81 -22.07 -0.45 23.77
N LEU A 82 -22.22 -1.06 22.59
CA LEU A 82 -22.02 -0.37 21.30
C LEU A 82 -22.90 0.89 21.15
N HIS A 83 -24.19 0.79 21.47
CA HIS A 83 -25.14 1.91 21.34
C HIS A 83 -24.93 3.03 22.37
N SER A 84 -24.32 2.74 23.53
CA SER A 84 -24.10 3.71 24.60
C SER A 84 -22.80 4.52 24.43
N LEU A 85 -21.95 4.17 23.46
CA LEU A 85 -20.66 4.80 23.28
C LEU A 85 -20.74 6.22 22.72
N SER A 86 -21.70 6.47 21.82
CA SER A 86 -21.83 7.73 21.07
C SER A 86 -22.01 8.96 21.99
N SER A 87 -22.54 8.78 23.19
CA SER A 87 -22.73 9.82 24.20
C SER A 87 -21.63 9.90 25.26
N THR A 88 -20.75 8.91 25.36
CA THR A 88 -19.89 8.71 26.54
C THR A 88 -18.41 9.00 26.27
N VAL A 89 -17.89 8.59 25.11
CA VAL A 89 -16.46 8.69 24.80
C VAL A 89 -16.26 9.30 23.40
N PRO A 90 -15.71 10.53 23.28
CA PRO A 90 -15.39 11.09 21.97
C PRO A 90 -14.22 10.35 21.32
N CYS A 91 -14.18 10.31 20.00
CA CYS A 91 -13.04 9.77 19.25
C CYS A 91 -11.89 10.78 19.17
N LYS A 92 -10.69 10.31 18.82
CA LYS A 92 -9.53 11.17 18.53
C LYS A 92 -9.78 12.16 17.38
N VAL A 93 -10.75 11.88 16.50
CA VAL A 93 -11.15 12.77 15.40
C VAL A 93 -11.82 14.05 15.92
N VAL A 94 -12.44 13.97 17.10
CA VAL A 94 -13.13 15.07 17.78
C VAL A 94 -12.26 15.56 18.95
N ALA A 95 -10.95 15.36 18.88
CA ALA A 95 -10.03 15.71 19.96
C ALA A 95 -10.20 17.18 20.40
N ARG A 96 -10.21 17.38 21.72
CA ARG A 96 -10.45 18.69 22.33
C ARG A 96 -9.18 19.52 22.29
N THR A 97 -9.31 20.75 21.82
CA THR A 97 -8.27 21.78 21.91
C THR A 97 -8.59 22.67 23.11
N THR A 98 -7.57 23.04 23.87
CA THR A 98 -7.67 24.02 24.97
C THR A 98 -6.65 25.11 24.69
N ASP A 99 -7.07 26.37 24.58
CA ASP A 99 -6.18 27.50 24.26
C ASP A 99 -5.27 27.25 23.04
N ASN A 100 -5.82 26.60 22.00
CA ASN A 100 -5.13 26.12 20.79
C ASN A 100 -4.10 24.99 20.97
N ASP A 101 -3.84 24.54 22.20
CA ASP A 101 -2.97 23.40 22.48
C ASP A 101 -3.74 22.07 22.38
N ILE A 102 -3.03 21.05 21.90
CA ILE A 102 -3.54 19.68 21.78
C ILE A 102 -3.31 18.97 23.11
N THR A 103 -4.36 18.34 23.64
CA THR A 103 -4.27 17.56 24.87
C THR A 103 -4.17 16.06 24.61
N HIS A 104 -3.58 15.31 25.54
CA HIS A 104 -3.52 13.85 25.43
C HIS A 104 -4.92 13.22 25.40
N HIS A 105 -5.18 12.38 24.41
CA HIS A 105 -6.42 11.60 24.31
C HIS A 105 -6.23 10.20 24.89
N TRP A 106 -6.35 10.07 26.21
CA TRP A 106 -6.09 8.82 26.92
C TRP A 106 -7.21 7.79 26.72
N VAL A 107 -6.83 6.58 26.30
CA VAL A 107 -7.67 5.39 26.22
C VAL A 107 -7.13 4.37 27.22
N ARG A 108 -8.00 3.89 28.11
CA ARG A 108 -7.63 2.97 29.19
C ARG A 108 -7.51 1.53 28.69
N GLY A 109 -6.46 0.82 29.10
CA GLY A 109 -6.28 -0.61 28.89
C GLY A 109 -6.13 -1.06 27.43
N ASN A 110 -6.20 -2.39 27.26
CA ASN A 110 -5.95 -3.08 25.99
C ASN A 110 -4.64 -2.63 25.30
N LEU A 111 -3.59 -2.47 26.12
CA LEU A 111 -2.29 -2.03 25.64
C LEU A 111 -1.65 -3.09 24.72
N PRO A 112 -0.84 -2.67 23.74
CA PRO A 112 0.05 -3.59 23.03
C PRO A 112 1.00 -4.30 23.99
N SER A 113 1.40 -5.52 23.67
CA SER A 113 2.44 -6.24 24.41
C SER A 113 3.74 -5.43 24.46
N CYS A 114 4.47 -5.53 25.57
CA CYS A 114 5.73 -4.81 25.79
C CYS A 114 5.59 -3.28 25.74
N SER A 115 4.43 -2.73 26.13
CA SER A 115 4.27 -1.29 26.31
C SER A 115 5.14 -0.78 27.46
N ILE A 116 5.70 0.42 27.32
CA ILE A 116 6.60 1.02 28.33
C ILE A 116 6.03 2.36 28.78
N CYS A 117 6.04 2.60 30.09
CA CYS A 117 5.56 3.84 30.68
C CYS A 117 6.45 5.01 30.27
N MET A 118 5.87 6.05 29.68
CA MET A 118 6.61 7.25 29.28
C MET A 118 7.16 8.07 30.46
N SER A 119 6.73 7.78 31.69
CA SER A 119 7.14 8.53 32.88
C SER A 119 8.22 7.83 33.70
N CYS A 120 8.17 6.50 33.84
CA CYS A 120 9.12 5.74 34.67
C CYS A 120 9.93 4.70 33.88
N GLU A 121 9.64 4.52 32.59
CA GLU A 121 10.33 3.57 31.69
C GLU A 121 10.17 2.09 32.06
N GLU A 122 9.20 1.75 32.92
CA GLU A 122 8.86 0.37 33.27
C GLU A 122 7.69 -0.18 32.42
N MET A 123 7.49 -1.50 32.44
CA MET A 123 6.44 -2.17 31.65
C MET A 123 5.03 -1.74 32.07
N CYS A 124 4.19 -1.39 31.09
CA CYS A 124 2.76 -1.15 31.28
C CYS A 124 1.94 -2.35 30.81
N GLY A 125 0.70 -2.43 31.29
CA GLY A 125 -0.25 -3.47 30.89
C GLY A 125 -0.19 -4.72 31.74
N ASP A 126 0.63 -4.73 32.79
CA ASP A 126 0.76 -5.85 33.72
C ASP A 126 -0.42 -5.85 34.69
N GLY A 127 -1.47 -6.61 34.36
CA GLY A 127 -2.65 -6.74 35.23
C GLY A 127 -3.85 -7.41 34.55
N VAL A 128 -4.88 -7.71 35.34
CA VAL A 128 -6.15 -8.26 34.86
C VAL A 128 -7.11 -7.11 34.60
N GLY A 129 -7.76 -7.08 33.43
CA GLY A 129 -8.70 -6.03 33.06
C GLY A 129 -8.09 -4.88 32.27
N LEU A 130 -8.74 -3.72 32.36
CA LEU A 130 -8.23 -2.48 31.78
C LEU A 130 -7.28 -1.80 32.76
N VAL A 131 -5.98 -2.01 32.56
CA VAL A 131 -4.92 -1.33 33.31
C VAL A 131 -4.20 -0.32 32.43
N ASP A 132 -3.72 0.76 33.05
CA ASP A 132 -2.92 1.79 32.40
C ASP A 132 -3.61 2.51 31.22
N TYR A 133 -2.89 3.41 30.57
CA TYR A 133 -3.44 4.28 29.54
C TYR A 133 -2.52 4.38 28.32
N ARG A 134 -3.13 4.51 27.15
CA ARG A 134 -2.45 4.88 25.89
C ARG A 134 -3.07 6.13 25.32
N CYS A 135 -2.25 7.11 24.94
CA CYS A 135 -2.72 8.28 24.21
C CYS A 135 -3.00 7.91 22.74
N ALA A 136 -4.23 8.13 22.25
CA ALA A 136 -4.59 7.83 20.86
C ALA A 136 -3.97 8.78 19.82
N LEU A 137 -3.33 9.87 20.26
CA LEU A 137 -2.64 10.82 19.40
C LEU A 137 -1.15 10.48 19.32
N CYS A 138 -0.40 10.63 20.41
CA CYS A 138 1.05 10.38 20.43
C CYS A 138 1.46 8.91 20.62
N GLN A 139 0.51 8.00 20.86
CA GLN A 139 0.71 6.58 21.15
C GLN A 139 1.49 6.25 22.43
N ALA A 140 1.91 7.25 23.21
CA ALA A 140 2.58 7.03 24.48
C ALA A 140 1.69 6.23 25.45
N THR A 141 2.30 5.32 26.20
CA THR A 141 1.69 4.56 27.27
C THR A 141 2.13 5.09 28.63
N VAL A 142 1.24 5.04 29.62
CA VAL A 142 1.54 5.52 30.97
C VAL A 142 0.76 4.70 32.00
N HIS A 143 1.39 4.39 33.12
CA HIS A 143 0.69 3.77 34.24
C HIS A 143 -0.43 4.65 34.77
N ALA A 144 -1.43 4.03 35.40
CA ALA A 144 -2.51 4.76 36.03
C ALA A 144 -2.02 5.77 37.08
N ASP A 145 -1.03 5.39 37.88
CA ASP A 145 -0.44 6.22 38.93
C ASP A 145 0.51 7.29 38.36
N CYS A 146 1.27 6.95 37.31
CA CYS A 146 2.19 7.88 36.66
C CYS A 146 1.49 8.94 35.82
N LYS A 147 0.21 8.74 35.44
CA LYS A 147 -0.53 9.64 34.55
C LYS A 147 -0.56 11.09 35.07
N TYR A 148 -0.63 11.29 36.38
CA TYR A 148 -0.67 12.63 37.00
C TYR A 148 0.67 13.37 36.93
N SER A 149 1.78 12.65 36.72
CA SER A 149 3.10 13.24 36.50
C SER A 149 3.31 13.68 35.05
N VAL A 150 2.44 13.25 34.13
CA VAL A 150 2.46 13.65 32.72
C VAL A 150 1.60 14.89 32.52
N GLY A 151 2.19 15.93 31.93
CA GLY A 151 1.45 17.15 31.58
C GLY A 151 0.30 16.90 30.61
N GLU A 152 -0.69 17.81 30.57
CA GLU A 152 -1.88 17.62 29.71
C GLU A 152 -1.58 17.77 28.21
N ARG A 153 -0.51 18.50 27.86
CA ARG A 153 -0.14 18.83 26.47
C ARG A 153 0.47 17.64 25.75
N CYS A 154 -0.10 17.30 24.59
CA CYS A 154 0.36 16.23 23.72
C CYS A 154 1.25 16.76 22.60
N ASN A 155 2.43 16.17 22.44
CA ASN A 155 3.40 16.52 21.39
C ASN A 155 3.25 15.69 20.10
N LEU A 156 2.18 14.89 19.98
CA LEU A 156 1.92 13.95 18.87
C LEU A 156 2.98 12.85 18.67
N GLY A 157 3.93 12.73 19.61
CA GLY A 157 4.91 11.65 19.65
C GLY A 157 6.03 11.76 18.61
N PRO A 158 6.77 10.67 18.38
CA PRO A 158 7.94 10.65 17.50
C PRO A 158 7.62 10.98 16.04
N ASN A 159 6.42 10.64 15.57
CA ASN A 159 6.00 10.80 14.18
C ASN A 159 5.27 12.13 13.90
N ARG A 160 5.35 13.11 14.84
CA ARG A 160 4.64 14.39 14.75
C ARG A 160 4.86 15.14 13.44
N ASP A 161 6.03 14.99 12.83
CA ASP A 161 6.40 15.71 11.60
C ASP A 161 5.58 15.24 10.38
N PHE A 162 4.97 14.05 10.47
CA PHE A 162 4.12 13.44 9.45
C PHE A 162 2.62 13.54 9.77
N ILE A 163 2.25 13.93 10.98
CA ILE A 163 0.86 13.96 11.44
C ILE A 163 0.30 15.36 11.22
N ILE A 164 -0.95 15.43 10.73
CA ILE A 164 -1.74 16.65 10.74
C ILE A 164 -2.42 16.79 12.10
N PRO A 165 -2.05 17.80 12.90
CA PRO A 165 -2.74 18.05 14.16
C PRO A 165 -4.24 18.29 13.97
N PRO A 166 -5.10 17.84 14.91
CA PRO A 166 -6.54 18.09 14.83
C PRO A 166 -6.94 19.58 14.74
N ASN A 167 -6.14 20.48 15.33
CA ASN A 167 -6.32 21.94 15.28
C ASN A 167 -5.80 22.59 13.99
N CYS A 168 -5.12 21.84 13.13
CA CYS A 168 -4.50 22.32 11.90
C CYS A 168 -5.23 21.87 10.63
N VAL A 169 -6.44 21.29 10.76
CA VAL A 169 -7.19 20.79 9.61
C VAL A 169 -8.66 21.13 9.70
N THR A 170 -9.22 21.59 8.59
CA THR A 170 -10.66 21.65 8.38
C THR A 170 -11.07 20.52 7.47
N VAL A 171 -12.15 19.82 7.84
CA VAL A 171 -12.63 18.66 7.09
C VAL A 171 -14.05 18.88 6.61
N ARG A 172 -14.29 18.46 5.37
CA ARG A 172 -15.59 18.44 4.73
C ARG A 172 -16.03 17.00 4.54
N ARG A 173 -17.32 16.72 4.73
CA ARG A 173 -17.90 15.43 4.30
C ARG A 173 -18.20 15.51 2.80
N ALA A 174 -17.58 14.65 2.00
CA ALA A 174 -17.82 14.51 0.56
C ALA A 174 -18.36 13.11 0.23
N GLY A 175 -19.19 12.99 -0.80
CA GLY A 175 -19.81 11.73 -1.22
C GLY A 175 -21.34 11.76 -1.18
N THR A 176 -21.98 10.62 -1.44
CA THR A 176 -23.44 10.50 -1.52
C THR A 176 -24.08 10.42 -0.13
N ARG A 177 -25.41 10.60 -0.04
CA ARG A 177 -26.16 10.64 1.24
C ARG A 177 -25.93 9.39 2.12
N ARG A 178 -25.65 8.23 1.51
CA ARG A 178 -25.36 6.96 2.21
C ARG A 178 -23.87 6.73 2.50
N LYS A 179 -22.97 7.48 1.86
CA LYS A 179 -21.52 7.23 1.90
C LYS A 179 -20.73 8.54 1.89
N LYS A 180 -20.63 9.16 3.07
CA LYS A 180 -19.88 10.40 3.30
C LYS A 180 -18.48 10.07 3.85
N GLN A 181 -17.43 10.43 3.13
CA GLN A 181 -16.05 10.37 3.62
C GLN A 181 -15.55 11.77 4.02
N LEU A 182 -14.63 11.82 4.97
CA LEU A 182 -13.95 13.06 5.35
C LEU A 182 -12.85 13.35 4.32
N VAL A 183 -12.93 14.52 3.71
CA VAL A 183 -11.89 15.06 2.85
C VAL A 183 -11.32 16.32 3.47
N VAL A 184 -10.03 16.56 3.23
CA VAL A 184 -9.38 17.79 3.66
C VAL A 184 -9.96 18.96 2.86
N GLU A 185 -10.37 20.00 3.56
CA GLU A 185 -10.77 21.28 2.96
C GLU A 185 -9.61 22.27 3.00
N SER A 186 -8.98 22.45 4.17
CA SER A 186 -7.75 23.21 4.32
C SER A 186 -6.86 22.65 5.41
N VAL A 187 -5.56 22.93 5.30
CA VAL A 187 -4.53 22.60 6.29
C VAL A 187 -3.75 23.86 6.61
N THR A 188 -3.44 24.06 7.89
CA THR A 188 -2.57 25.13 8.37
C THR A 188 -1.30 24.55 8.96
N VAL A 189 -0.20 25.30 8.88
CA VAL A 189 1.07 24.89 9.49
C VAL A 189 0.94 24.97 11.02
N PRO A 190 1.38 23.96 11.78
CA PRO A 190 1.35 24.01 13.24
C PRO A 190 2.20 25.16 13.79
N ASN A 191 1.71 25.80 14.85
CA ASN A 191 2.40 26.91 15.50
C ASN A 191 3.80 26.50 15.98
N GLY A 192 4.79 27.37 15.74
CA GLY A 192 6.17 27.14 16.20
C GLY A 192 6.97 26.14 15.35
N ILE A 193 6.42 25.63 14.24
CA ILE A 193 7.12 24.76 13.30
C ILE A 193 7.32 25.49 11.98
N ALA A 194 8.53 25.44 11.42
CA ALA A 194 8.77 25.96 10.08
C ALA A 194 8.08 25.07 9.04
N ALA A 195 7.41 25.67 8.06
CA ALA A 195 6.72 24.93 7.00
C ALA A 195 7.65 23.96 6.24
N SER A 196 8.95 24.25 6.17
CA SER A 196 9.96 23.41 5.52
C SER A 196 10.33 22.14 6.31
N SER A 197 10.19 22.17 7.64
CA SER A 197 10.51 21.03 8.52
C SER A 197 9.33 20.07 8.71
N TRP A 198 8.11 20.52 8.44
CA TRP A 198 6.90 19.71 8.59
C TRP A 198 6.48 19.09 7.25
N LYS A 199 6.31 17.77 7.22
CA LYS A 199 6.02 17.03 5.98
C LYS A 199 4.88 16.04 6.18
N PRO A 200 3.62 16.50 6.14
CA PRO A 200 2.45 15.63 6.31
C PRO A 200 2.48 14.42 5.38
N LEU A 201 2.24 13.23 5.93
CA LEU A 201 2.15 11.99 5.17
C LEU A 201 0.70 11.71 4.79
N PHE A 202 0.44 11.44 3.51
CA PHE A 202 -0.84 10.96 3.03
C PHE A 202 -0.69 9.53 2.56
N VAL A 203 -1.53 8.64 3.09
CA VAL A 203 -1.45 7.20 2.82
C VAL A 203 -2.64 6.80 1.96
N LEU A 204 -2.35 6.26 0.79
CA LEU A 204 -3.31 5.69 -0.14
C LEU A 204 -3.17 4.18 -0.07
N VAL A 205 -4.22 3.49 0.38
CA VAL A 205 -4.19 2.04 0.59
C VAL A 205 -5.21 1.37 -0.31
N ASN A 206 -4.78 0.36 -1.06
CA ASN A 206 -5.67 -0.60 -1.68
C ASN A 206 -5.91 -1.77 -0.72
N PRO A 207 -7.08 -1.86 -0.05
CA PRO A 207 -7.33 -2.88 0.97
C PRO A 207 -7.36 -4.31 0.41
N ARG A 208 -7.53 -4.46 -0.91
CA ARG A 208 -7.57 -5.78 -1.58
C ARG A 208 -6.18 -6.33 -1.91
N SER A 209 -5.13 -5.53 -1.78
CA SER A 209 -3.74 -5.97 -2.00
C SER A 209 -3.23 -6.85 -0.85
N GLY A 210 -2.32 -7.78 -1.16
CA GLY A 210 -1.59 -8.55 -0.15
C GLY A 210 -2.43 -9.54 0.65
N GLY A 211 -3.50 -10.11 0.09
CA GLY A 211 -4.25 -11.18 0.77
C GLY A 211 -4.80 -10.81 2.15
N ALA A 212 -5.29 -9.57 2.31
CA ALA A 212 -5.80 -8.90 3.53
C ALA A 212 -4.80 -8.01 4.31
N GLU A 213 -3.53 -7.96 3.92
CA GLU A 213 -2.56 -7.00 4.49
C GLU A 213 -2.92 -5.53 4.23
N GLY A 214 -3.57 -5.24 3.10
CA GLY A 214 -4.03 -3.88 2.81
C GLY A 214 -4.98 -3.35 3.88
N PHE A 215 -5.87 -4.20 4.40
CA PHE A 215 -6.79 -3.79 5.47
C PHE A 215 -6.06 -3.57 6.81
N ALA A 216 -5.17 -4.48 7.20
CA ALA A 216 -4.35 -4.30 8.41
C ALA A 216 -3.48 -3.04 8.34
N THR A 217 -2.88 -2.77 7.18
CA THR A 217 -2.11 -1.56 6.88
C THR A 217 -2.95 -0.30 7.04
N LEU A 218 -4.16 -0.31 6.47
CA LEU A 218 -5.11 0.79 6.58
C LEU A 218 -5.44 1.08 8.06
N GLN A 219 -5.77 0.05 8.85
CA GLN A 219 -6.08 0.18 10.27
C GLN A 219 -4.88 0.74 11.05
N ALA A 220 -3.67 0.23 10.78
CA ALA A 220 -2.46 0.71 11.41
C ALA A 220 -2.24 2.20 11.15
N PHE A 221 -2.25 2.66 9.89
CA PHE A 221 -2.07 4.08 9.59
C PHE A 221 -3.19 4.96 10.14
N ARG A 222 -4.45 4.49 10.13
CA ARG A 222 -5.57 5.18 10.78
C ARG A 222 -5.38 5.33 12.29
N ARG A 223 -4.65 4.42 12.93
CA ARG A 223 -4.28 4.49 14.35
C ARG A 223 -3.24 5.57 14.64
N TYR A 224 -2.22 5.68 13.79
CA TYR A 224 -1.08 6.58 13.98
C TYR A 224 -1.30 8.00 13.44
N LEU A 225 -1.95 8.14 12.29
CA LEU A 225 -2.16 9.44 11.62
C LEU A 225 -3.54 10.02 11.93
N HIS A 226 -3.77 11.28 11.53
CA HIS A 226 -5.12 11.82 11.49
C HIS A 226 -5.93 11.05 10.43
N PRO A 227 -7.17 10.59 10.69
CA PRO A 227 -7.90 9.74 9.74
C PRO A 227 -8.10 10.34 8.34
N VAL A 228 -8.10 11.66 8.22
CA VAL A 228 -8.17 12.36 6.92
C VAL A 228 -6.92 12.17 6.05
N GLN A 229 -5.79 11.79 6.65
CA GLN A 229 -4.53 11.51 5.96
C GLN A 229 -4.50 10.10 5.36
N VAL A 230 -5.49 9.24 5.65
CA VAL A 230 -5.49 7.84 5.23
C VAL A 230 -6.72 7.58 4.37
N ALA A 231 -6.53 7.58 3.06
CA ALA A 231 -7.60 7.40 2.09
C ALA A 231 -7.65 5.97 1.54
N LEU A 232 -8.88 5.48 1.38
CA LEU A 232 -9.18 4.22 0.70
C LEU A 232 -9.16 4.43 -0.81
N PHE A 233 -8.43 3.58 -1.52
CA PHE A 233 -8.36 3.57 -2.98
C PHE A 233 -8.68 2.16 -3.53
N SER A 234 -9.27 2.08 -4.72
CA SER A 234 -9.44 0.80 -5.42
C SER A 234 -9.14 0.97 -6.90
N ALA A 235 -8.36 0.02 -7.42
CA ALA A 235 -7.88 -0.05 -8.79
C ALA A 235 -8.93 -0.56 -9.80
N GLN A 236 -10.06 -1.12 -9.35
CA GLN A 236 -11.05 -1.73 -10.24
C GLN A 236 -12.14 -0.73 -10.62
N VAL A 237 -12.29 -0.48 -11.93
CA VAL A 237 -13.30 0.39 -12.57
C VAL A 237 -14.71 -0.25 -12.51
N ILE A 238 -15.17 -0.70 -11.33
CA ILE A 238 -16.58 -0.95 -11.04
C ILE A 238 -16.81 -0.64 -9.56
N ASN A 239 -17.73 0.29 -9.28
CA ASN A 239 -18.37 0.68 -8.00
C ASN A 239 -17.81 1.85 -7.16
N VAL A 240 -18.42 3.04 -7.36
CA VAL A 240 -19.17 3.95 -6.44
C VAL A 240 -18.62 4.33 -5.05
N ASP A 241 -17.55 3.73 -4.50
CA ASP A 241 -17.24 3.85 -3.05
C ASP A 241 -15.86 4.40 -2.67
N TYR A 242 -15.08 4.90 -3.64
CA TYR A 242 -13.68 5.33 -3.44
C TYR A 242 -13.48 6.83 -3.71
N VAL A 243 -12.57 7.46 -2.94
CA VAL A 243 -12.12 8.83 -3.19
C VAL A 243 -11.03 8.79 -4.25
N SER A 244 -11.18 9.56 -5.33
CA SER A 244 -10.12 9.69 -6.33
C SER A 244 -8.88 10.33 -5.72
N VAL A 245 -7.69 9.93 -6.17
CA VAL A 245 -6.41 10.52 -5.76
C VAL A 245 -6.45 12.04 -5.86
N SER A 246 -7.01 12.58 -6.95
CA SER A 246 -7.16 14.02 -7.16
C SER A 246 -8.07 14.68 -6.11
N THR A 247 -9.10 13.98 -5.62
CA THR A 247 -9.97 14.51 -4.55
C THR A 247 -9.27 14.47 -3.20
N ALA A 248 -8.50 13.41 -2.92
CA ALA A 248 -7.73 13.29 -1.68
C ALA A 248 -6.60 14.32 -1.58
N LEU A 249 -6.00 14.70 -2.72
CA LEU A 249 -4.85 15.61 -2.77
C LEU A 249 -5.19 17.05 -3.19
N ARG A 250 -6.45 17.37 -3.48
CA ARG A 250 -6.87 18.73 -3.90
C ARG A 250 -6.41 19.85 -2.97
N TRP A 251 -6.42 19.60 -1.66
CA TRP A 251 -6.00 20.60 -0.67
C TRP A 251 -4.51 20.96 -0.81
N ALA A 252 -3.68 20.03 -1.30
CA ALA A 252 -2.25 20.23 -1.49
C ALA A 252 -1.98 21.22 -2.64
N GLU A 253 -2.86 21.25 -3.66
CA GLU A 253 -2.83 22.28 -4.71
C GLU A 253 -3.21 23.65 -4.13
N ALA A 254 -4.18 23.70 -3.22
CA ALA A 254 -4.62 24.93 -2.55
C ALA A 254 -3.62 25.45 -1.50
N SER A 255 -2.70 24.61 -1.01
CA SER A 255 -1.74 24.94 0.06
C SER A 255 -0.29 24.70 -0.38
N PRO A 256 0.21 25.42 -1.40
CA PRO A 256 1.51 25.12 -2.03
C PRO A 256 2.72 25.33 -1.10
N HIS A 257 2.56 26.04 0.00
CA HIS A 257 3.64 26.26 0.96
C HIS A 257 3.88 25.04 1.88
N ILE A 258 2.98 24.04 1.87
CA ILE A 258 3.08 22.82 2.65
C ILE A 258 3.58 21.70 1.75
N ASN A 259 4.74 21.13 2.05
CA ASN A 259 5.28 20.00 1.30
C ASN A 259 4.81 18.69 1.92
N CYS A 260 3.83 18.02 1.29
CA CYS A 260 3.39 16.70 1.70
C CYS A 260 4.15 15.57 0.98
N CYS A 261 4.09 14.38 1.56
CA CYS A 261 4.54 13.14 0.92
C CYS A 261 3.36 12.18 0.79
N VAL A 262 3.33 11.40 -0.28
CA VAL A 262 2.33 10.35 -0.48
C VAL A 262 2.98 8.99 -0.29
N LEU A 263 2.33 8.09 0.45
CA LEU A 263 2.68 6.68 0.58
C LEU A 263 1.59 5.84 -0.07
N VAL A 264 1.97 4.98 -1.02
CA VAL A 264 1.05 4.08 -1.71
C VAL A 264 1.29 2.67 -1.24
N ALA A 265 0.28 2.08 -0.62
CA ALA A 265 0.30 0.69 -0.16
C ALA A 265 -0.51 -0.19 -1.13
N GLY A 266 0.20 -0.98 -1.94
CA GLY A 266 -0.40 -1.75 -3.03
C GLY A 266 0.63 -2.58 -3.80
N GLY A 267 0.16 -3.25 -4.87
CA GLY A 267 1.02 -3.87 -5.88
C GLY A 267 1.19 -2.98 -7.11
N ASP A 268 1.91 -3.46 -8.12
CA ASP A 268 2.33 -2.66 -9.30
C ASP A 268 1.16 -1.93 -9.98
N GLY A 269 0.06 -2.61 -10.30
CA GLY A 269 -1.11 -1.95 -10.91
C GLY A 269 -1.79 -0.90 -10.01
N THR A 270 -1.71 -1.02 -8.68
CA THR A 270 -2.19 0.06 -7.78
C THR A 270 -1.26 1.26 -7.84
N ILE A 271 0.04 1.02 -7.89
CA ILE A 271 1.05 2.06 -7.94
C ILE A 271 0.93 2.82 -9.28
N SER A 272 0.82 2.12 -10.41
CA SER A 272 0.68 2.75 -11.73
C SER A 272 -0.53 3.68 -11.81
N LEU A 273 -1.69 3.26 -11.29
CA LEU A 273 -2.88 4.12 -11.24
C LEU A 273 -2.72 5.37 -10.37
N VAL A 274 -2.02 5.25 -9.24
CA VAL A 274 -1.76 6.41 -8.38
C VAL A 274 -0.75 7.36 -9.03
N LEU A 275 0.29 6.82 -9.67
CA LEU A 275 1.29 7.64 -10.38
C LEU A 275 0.66 8.40 -11.55
N ASP A 276 -0.23 7.77 -12.32
CA ASP A 276 -0.99 8.44 -13.40
C ASP A 276 -1.84 9.60 -12.84
N ALA A 277 -2.58 9.33 -11.76
CA ALA A 277 -3.39 10.35 -11.12
C ALA A 277 -2.55 11.49 -10.52
N ILE A 278 -1.37 11.20 -9.97
CA ILE A 278 -0.43 12.22 -9.48
C ILE A 278 0.16 13.02 -10.64
N GLY A 279 0.49 12.38 -11.77
CA GLY A 279 0.97 13.04 -12.98
C GLY A 279 0.00 14.11 -13.50
N SER A 280 -1.30 13.91 -13.30
CA SER A 280 -2.34 14.89 -13.66
C SER A 280 -2.43 16.11 -12.74
N LEU A 281 -1.76 16.11 -11.59
CA LEU A 281 -1.80 17.21 -10.62
C LEU A 281 -0.85 18.34 -11.03
N GLN A 282 -1.22 19.59 -10.70
CA GLN A 282 -0.32 20.73 -10.93
C GLN A 282 0.98 20.63 -10.11
N ARG A 283 0.89 20.01 -8.94
CA ARG A 283 2.02 19.71 -8.08
C ARG A 283 2.06 18.23 -7.79
N GLN A 284 3.16 17.61 -8.16
CA GLN A 284 3.39 16.19 -7.97
C GLN A 284 4.17 15.98 -6.66
N PRO A 285 3.51 15.58 -5.55
CA PRO A 285 4.22 15.28 -4.31
C PRO A 285 5.12 14.04 -4.50
N PRO A 286 6.24 13.95 -3.75
CA PRO A 286 7.05 12.75 -3.74
C PRO A 286 6.24 11.54 -3.25
N VAL A 287 6.47 10.39 -3.88
CA VAL A 287 5.74 9.14 -3.62
C VAL A 287 6.66 8.07 -3.04
N ALA A 288 6.29 7.50 -1.90
CA ALA A 288 6.86 6.28 -1.36
C ALA A 288 5.95 5.10 -1.63
N ILE A 289 6.52 3.89 -1.64
CA ILE A 289 5.80 2.64 -1.90
C ILE A 289 5.91 1.73 -0.69
N LEU A 290 4.76 1.18 -0.27
CA LEU A 290 4.67 0.06 0.64
C LEU A 290 4.25 -1.18 -0.17
N PRO A 291 5.17 -2.13 -0.44
CA PRO A 291 4.89 -3.26 -1.32
C PRO A 291 3.92 -4.27 -0.70
N LEU A 292 2.68 -4.29 -1.20
CA LEU A 292 1.65 -5.26 -0.81
C LEU A 292 1.29 -6.24 -1.95
N GLY A 293 1.92 -6.14 -3.12
CA GLY A 293 1.73 -7.08 -4.23
C GLY A 293 2.62 -8.32 -4.14
N THR A 294 2.63 -9.14 -5.19
CA THR A 294 3.52 -10.31 -5.34
C THR A 294 4.74 -10.03 -6.22
N GLY A 295 4.60 -9.15 -7.23
CA GLY A 295 5.70 -8.72 -8.10
C GLY A 295 6.55 -7.62 -7.44
N ASN A 296 5.93 -6.45 -7.25
CA ASN A 296 6.48 -5.27 -6.60
C ASN A 296 7.82 -4.84 -7.23
N ASP A 297 7.89 -4.85 -8.56
CA ASP A 297 9.13 -4.63 -9.30
C ASP A 297 9.67 -3.21 -9.06
N LEU A 298 8.79 -2.19 -9.08
CA LEU A 298 9.19 -0.81 -8.77
C LEU A 298 9.69 -0.64 -7.33
N SER A 299 9.06 -1.33 -6.37
CA SER A 299 9.48 -1.33 -4.96
C SER A 299 10.88 -1.92 -4.79
N ARG A 300 11.20 -3.01 -5.51
CA ARG A 300 12.53 -3.63 -5.49
C ARG A 300 13.59 -2.68 -6.03
N VAL A 301 13.30 -1.99 -7.12
CA VAL A 301 14.19 -0.99 -7.73
C VAL A 301 14.48 0.16 -6.76
N LEU A 302 13.47 0.61 -6.01
CA LEU A 302 13.61 1.68 -5.02
C LEU A 302 14.19 1.22 -3.67
N GLY A 303 14.51 -0.07 -3.50
CA GLY A 303 15.08 -0.59 -2.26
C GLY A 303 14.09 -0.82 -1.12
N TRP A 304 12.78 -0.78 -1.40
CA TRP A 304 11.71 -1.10 -0.44
C TRP A 304 11.44 -2.61 -0.34
N GLY A 305 12.03 -3.40 -1.24
CA GLY A 305 11.99 -4.86 -1.21
C GLY A 305 10.79 -5.48 -1.94
N SER A 306 10.68 -6.79 -1.82
CA SER A 306 9.71 -7.62 -2.55
C SER A 306 8.28 -7.57 -2.03
N GLY A 307 8.05 -7.08 -0.80
CA GLY A 307 6.86 -7.46 -0.05
C GLY A 307 6.83 -8.95 0.29
N HIS A 308 5.66 -9.45 0.70
CA HIS A 308 5.44 -10.81 1.23
C HIS A 308 6.20 -11.94 0.50
N SER A 309 6.76 -12.87 1.28
CA SER A 309 7.45 -14.08 0.81
C SER A 309 6.46 -15.19 0.38
N GLY A 310 5.58 -14.88 -0.57
CA GLY A 310 4.72 -15.87 -1.21
C GLY A 310 5.41 -16.51 -2.41
N ALA A 311 5.38 -17.84 -2.52
CA ALA A 311 5.82 -18.53 -3.72
C ALA A 311 5.00 -18.07 -4.93
N VAL A 312 5.68 -17.62 -5.98
CA VAL A 312 5.06 -17.31 -7.28
C VAL A 312 4.54 -18.63 -7.86
N ASP A 313 3.23 -18.72 -8.05
CA ASP A 313 2.58 -19.93 -8.56
C ASP A 313 2.64 -19.94 -10.10
N PHE A 314 3.58 -20.71 -10.64
CA PHE A 314 3.87 -20.85 -12.07
C PHE A 314 2.85 -21.69 -12.85
N SER A 315 1.78 -22.15 -12.21
CA SER A 315 0.92 -23.19 -12.78
C SER A 315 -0.21 -22.69 -13.70
N LYS A 316 -0.33 -21.38 -13.96
CA LYS A 316 -1.42 -20.82 -14.80
C LYS A 316 -1.02 -20.18 -16.14
N ASP A 317 0.25 -19.84 -16.33
CA ASP A 317 0.71 -19.15 -17.56
C ASP A 317 1.57 -20.05 -18.45
N VAL A 318 1.23 -21.34 -18.53
CA VAL A 318 1.67 -22.19 -19.65
C VAL A 318 0.85 -21.75 -20.88
N LEU A 319 1.23 -20.62 -21.46
CA LEU A 319 0.56 -20.04 -22.62
C LEU A 319 0.69 -20.96 -23.84
N GLU A 320 -0.44 -21.15 -24.50
CA GLU A 320 -0.55 -21.67 -25.87
C GLU A 320 0.43 -20.95 -26.81
N HIS A 321 0.90 -21.63 -27.87
CA HIS A 321 1.89 -21.15 -28.86
C HIS A 321 1.41 -19.95 -29.73
N ALA A 322 0.47 -19.13 -29.25
CA ALA A 322 -0.15 -18.02 -30.00
C ALA A 322 0.86 -16.95 -30.45
N CYS A 323 1.97 -16.80 -29.74
CA CYS A 323 3.02 -15.81 -30.03
C CYS A 323 4.22 -16.37 -30.81
N ALA A 324 4.16 -17.61 -31.33
CA ALA A 324 5.23 -18.16 -32.17
C ALA A 324 5.51 -17.26 -33.39
N ASP A 325 6.78 -17.24 -33.84
CA ASP A 325 7.25 -16.43 -34.97
C ASP A 325 6.95 -14.92 -34.83
N LEU A 326 7.13 -14.36 -33.63
CA LEU A 326 6.79 -12.96 -33.36
C LEU A 326 7.53 -11.99 -34.32
N GLU A 327 8.77 -12.32 -34.70
CA GLU A 327 9.58 -11.56 -35.64
C GLU A 327 8.98 -11.43 -37.05
N LYS A 328 8.05 -12.32 -37.42
CA LYS A 328 7.33 -12.24 -38.70
C LYS A 328 6.02 -11.44 -38.59
N LYS A 329 5.59 -11.18 -37.36
CA LYS A 329 4.32 -10.52 -37.04
C LYS A 329 4.51 -9.04 -36.71
N ILE A 330 5.74 -8.61 -36.40
CA ILE A 330 6.02 -7.25 -35.96
C ILE A 330 7.24 -6.64 -36.63
N GLU A 331 7.25 -5.32 -36.75
CA GLU A 331 8.42 -4.52 -37.07
C GLU A 331 8.67 -3.55 -35.90
N LEU A 332 9.84 -3.68 -35.28
CA LEU A 332 10.27 -2.84 -34.17
C LEU A 332 11.21 -1.76 -34.70
N THR A 333 10.90 -0.49 -34.41
CA THR A 333 11.77 0.65 -34.67
C THR A 333 12.06 1.37 -33.37
N VAL A 334 13.32 1.65 -33.05
CA VAL A 334 13.74 2.42 -31.88
C VAL A 334 14.59 3.60 -32.34
N ASP A 335 14.23 4.81 -31.92
CA ASP A 335 14.87 6.07 -32.31
C ASP A 335 15.06 6.23 -33.84
N GLY A 336 14.07 5.74 -34.60
CA GLY A 336 14.07 5.77 -36.07
C GLY A 336 14.85 4.63 -36.75
N VAL A 337 15.53 3.78 -35.98
CA VAL A 337 16.29 2.63 -36.50
C VAL A 337 15.45 1.36 -36.39
N VAL A 338 15.28 0.66 -37.51
CA VAL A 338 14.61 -0.65 -37.53
C VAL A 338 15.51 -1.69 -36.86
N ILE A 339 14.99 -2.34 -35.82
CA ILE A 339 15.74 -3.31 -35.03
C ILE A 339 15.52 -4.72 -35.63
N PRO A 340 16.58 -5.42 -36.06
CA PRO A 340 16.45 -6.79 -36.56
C PRO A 340 16.08 -7.74 -35.42
N LEU A 341 14.97 -8.46 -35.57
CA LEU A 341 14.45 -9.35 -34.55
C LEU A 341 14.92 -10.80 -34.79
N PRO A 342 15.49 -11.48 -33.77
CA PRO A 342 15.69 -12.92 -33.81
C PRO A 342 14.35 -13.66 -33.63
N ALA A 343 14.38 -15.00 -33.74
CA ALA A 343 13.21 -15.82 -33.42
C ALA A 343 12.82 -15.63 -31.94
N LEU A 344 11.66 -15.04 -31.71
CA LEU A 344 11.17 -14.65 -30.38
C LEU A 344 9.69 -15.02 -30.22
N GLU A 345 9.28 -15.24 -28.98
CA GLU A 345 7.87 -15.42 -28.59
C GLU A 345 7.35 -14.23 -27.78
N GLY A 346 8.23 -13.32 -27.35
CA GLY A 346 7.86 -12.11 -26.63
C GLY A 346 8.90 -11.01 -26.76
N ILE A 347 8.42 -9.77 -26.72
CA ILE A 347 9.23 -8.56 -26.56
C ILE A 347 8.70 -7.81 -25.34
N THR A 348 9.61 -7.25 -24.55
CA THR A 348 9.30 -6.44 -23.38
C THR A 348 10.06 -5.14 -23.45
N VAL A 349 9.37 -4.05 -23.16
CA VAL A 349 9.92 -2.70 -23.05
C VAL A 349 9.95 -2.35 -21.56
N LEU A 350 11.11 -1.95 -21.06
CA LEU A 350 11.37 -1.69 -19.66
C LEU A 350 11.58 -0.20 -19.45
N ASN A 351 10.91 0.34 -18.44
CA ASN A 351 11.23 1.64 -17.87
C ASN A 351 11.98 1.51 -16.52
N ILE A 352 11.99 0.30 -15.94
CA ILE A 352 12.65 0.00 -14.66
C ILE A 352 13.52 -1.26 -14.77
N PRO A 353 14.60 -1.37 -13.96
CA PRO A 353 15.52 -2.50 -14.00
C PRO A 353 14.93 -3.87 -13.65
N CYS A 354 13.84 -3.90 -12.88
CA CYS A 354 13.22 -5.15 -12.44
C CYS A 354 11.99 -5.49 -13.28
N TRP A 355 11.84 -6.78 -13.58
CA TRP A 355 10.69 -7.33 -14.30
C TRP A 355 10.36 -8.73 -13.78
N GLY A 356 9.07 -9.07 -13.73
CA GLY A 356 8.64 -10.45 -13.53
C GLY A 356 9.07 -11.02 -12.18
N ALA A 357 8.84 -10.25 -11.10
CA ALA A 357 9.21 -10.57 -9.71
C ALA A 357 10.72 -10.44 -9.42
N GLY A 358 11.35 -9.39 -9.93
CA GLY A 358 12.70 -8.98 -9.57
C GLY A 358 13.81 -9.46 -10.51
N VAL A 359 13.49 -10.06 -11.66
CA VAL A 359 14.49 -10.36 -12.68
C VAL A 359 15.08 -9.04 -13.19
N ARG A 360 16.39 -8.99 -13.40
CA ARG A 360 17.09 -7.87 -14.05
C ARG A 360 17.49 -8.29 -15.46
N PRO A 361 16.60 -8.14 -16.45
CA PRO A 361 16.82 -8.66 -17.79
C PRO A 361 17.85 -7.85 -18.59
N TRP A 362 18.02 -6.55 -18.33
CA TRP A 362 18.99 -5.74 -19.06
C TRP A 362 20.41 -6.02 -18.52
N PRO A 363 21.35 -6.45 -19.39
CA PRO A 363 22.71 -6.71 -18.96
C PRO A 363 23.48 -5.40 -18.71
N ASP A 364 24.53 -5.46 -17.91
CA ASP A 364 25.45 -4.34 -17.70
C ASP A 364 26.28 -4.09 -18.97
N LEU A 365 25.76 -3.23 -19.85
CA LEU A 365 26.41 -2.82 -21.09
C LEU A 365 27.08 -1.45 -20.87
N PRO A 366 28.43 -1.34 -20.93
CA PRO A 366 29.14 -0.09 -20.66
C PRO A 366 28.69 1.09 -21.53
N ASP A 367 28.34 0.82 -22.79
CA ASP A 367 27.93 1.84 -23.77
C ASP A 367 26.41 2.16 -23.69
N MET A 368 25.63 1.33 -22.99
CA MET A 368 24.17 1.48 -22.83
C MET A 368 23.77 1.19 -21.37
N PRO A 369 24.25 2.00 -20.41
CA PRO A 369 23.89 1.83 -19.01
C PRO A 369 22.40 2.08 -18.82
N GLN A 370 21.76 1.24 -18.02
CA GLN A 370 20.35 1.42 -17.66
C GLN A 370 20.21 2.45 -16.53
N ALA A 371 19.25 3.37 -16.67
CA ALA A 371 18.93 4.35 -15.64
C ALA A 371 17.44 4.75 -15.67
N VAL A 372 16.76 4.72 -14.53
CA VAL A 372 15.30 4.95 -14.43
C VAL A 372 14.89 6.40 -14.77
N SER A 373 15.82 7.34 -14.70
CA SER A 373 15.56 8.78 -14.86
C SER A 373 16.17 9.39 -16.13
N ASP A 374 16.79 8.59 -16.99
CA ASP A 374 17.48 9.07 -18.20
C ASP A 374 16.54 9.31 -19.40
N LYS A 375 15.24 9.04 -19.22
CA LYS A 375 14.17 9.16 -20.22
C LYS A 375 14.30 8.18 -21.39
N LYS A 376 15.07 7.11 -21.20
CA LYS A 376 15.16 5.98 -22.12
C LYS A 376 14.41 4.78 -21.57
N PHE A 377 14.14 3.84 -22.46
CA PHE A 377 13.66 2.51 -22.14
C PHE A 377 14.64 1.48 -22.69
N GLU A 378 14.59 0.28 -22.14
CA GLU A 378 15.31 -0.89 -22.61
C GLU A 378 14.36 -1.91 -23.24
N VAL A 379 14.72 -2.48 -24.39
CA VAL A 379 13.91 -3.46 -25.10
C VAL A 379 14.63 -4.79 -25.12
N PHE A 380 14.00 -5.84 -24.60
CA PHE A 380 14.54 -7.20 -24.66
C PHE A 380 13.51 -8.20 -25.18
N GLY A 381 14.00 -9.31 -25.73
CA GLY A 381 13.21 -10.42 -26.23
C GLY A 381 13.30 -11.66 -25.34
N VAL A 382 12.24 -12.47 -25.36
CA VAL A 382 12.19 -13.81 -24.77
C VAL A 382 11.83 -14.85 -25.82
N ARG A 383 12.47 -16.02 -25.72
CA ARG A 383 12.32 -17.11 -26.70
C ARG A 383 11.17 -18.06 -26.39
N SER A 384 10.77 -18.16 -25.12
CA SER A 384 9.66 -18.99 -24.65
C SER A 384 9.34 -18.74 -23.18
N SER A 385 8.24 -19.31 -22.70
CA SER A 385 7.94 -19.37 -21.26
C SER A 385 9.02 -20.10 -20.45
N PHE A 386 9.65 -21.13 -21.03
CA PHE A 386 10.79 -21.81 -20.39
C PHE A 386 12.01 -20.89 -20.27
N HIS A 387 12.27 -20.05 -21.29
CA HIS A 387 13.33 -19.05 -21.23
C HIS A 387 13.09 -18.03 -20.09
N ILE A 388 11.84 -17.60 -19.88
CA ILE A 388 11.46 -16.74 -18.75
C ILE A 388 11.76 -17.42 -17.41
N ALA A 389 11.35 -18.68 -17.24
CA ALA A 389 11.61 -19.43 -16.02
C ALA A 389 13.11 -19.58 -15.74
N GLN A 390 13.91 -19.86 -16.78
CA GLN A 390 15.36 -19.92 -16.66
C GLN A 390 15.98 -18.56 -16.25
N MET A 391 15.47 -17.45 -16.78
CA MET A 391 15.89 -16.10 -16.37
C MET A 391 15.58 -15.83 -14.89
N GLN A 392 14.40 -16.22 -14.40
CA GLN A 392 14.02 -16.08 -12.99
C GLN A 392 14.89 -16.94 -12.05
N MET A 393 15.34 -18.10 -12.52
CA MET A 393 16.31 -18.95 -11.80
C MET A 393 17.76 -18.47 -11.93
N GLY A 394 18.03 -17.42 -12.72
CA GLY A 394 19.39 -16.91 -12.96
C GLY A 394 20.27 -17.81 -13.83
N VAL A 395 19.69 -18.74 -14.60
CA VAL A 395 20.43 -19.70 -15.44
C VAL A 395 20.35 -19.38 -16.94
N SER A 396 19.63 -18.33 -17.32
CA SER A 396 19.63 -17.76 -18.68
C SER A 396 19.62 -16.23 -18.62
N GLN A 397 20.09 -15.60 -19.68
CA GLN A 397 20.01 -14.15 -19.88
C GLN A 397 18.91 -13.80 -20.86
N SER A 398 18.45 -12.55 -20.82
CA SER A 398 17.52 -12.02 -21.82
C SER A 398 18.20 -11.88 -23.20
N VAL A 399 17.40 -11.61 -24.24
CA VAL A 399 17.94 -11.16 -25.54
C VAL A 399 17.86 -9.64 -25.62
N PRO A 400 18.93 -8.88 -25.34
CA PRO A 400 18.88 -7.42 -25.45
C PRO A 400 18.71 -7.01 -26.93
N LEU A 401 17.80 -6.08 -27.20
CA LEU A 401 17.47 -5.64 -28.55
C LEU A 401 17.86 -4.19 -28.80
N ALA A 402 17.47 -3.26 -27.93
CA ALA A 402 17.75 -1.83 -28.11
C ALA A 402 17.55 -1.04 -26.80
N GLN A 403 18.19 0.12 -26.70
CA GLN A 403 17.89 1.17 -25.73
C GLN A 403 17.57 2.45 -26.51
N GLY A 404 16.53 3.20 -26.11
CA GLY A 404 16.15 4.43 -26.82
C GLY A 404 15.06 5.23 -26.14
N SER A 405 14.63 6.33 -26.77
CA SER A 405 13.64 7.28 -26.22
C SER A 405 12.28 7.24 -26.93
N SER A 406 12.23 6.68 -28.15
CA SER A 406 11.02 6.54 -28.95
C SER A 406 10.96 5.18 -29.63
N LEU A 407 9.86 4.46 -29.44
CA LEU A 407 9.62 3.15 -30.04
C LEU A 407 8.37 3.19 -30.91
N LYS A 408 8.49 2.62 -32.11
CA LYS A 408 7.37 2.35 -33.01
C LYS A 408 7.29 0.84 -33.24
N LEU A 409 6.16 0.26 -32.86
CA LEU A 409 5.87 -1.16 -33.04
C LEU A 409 4.74 -1.29 -34.06
N ARG A 410 5.06 -1.83 -35.23
CA ARG A 410 4.08 -2.10 -36.28
C ARG A 410 3.71 -3.56 -36.24
N LEU A 411 2.41 -3.84 -36.11
CA LEU A 411 1.83 -5.18 -35.99
C LEU A 411 1.13 -5.55 -37.30
N PHE A 412 1.42 -6.75 -37.78
CA PHE A 412 0.91 -7.30 -39.03
C PHE A 412 0.06 -8.55 -38.80
N GLY A 413 -0.90 -8.79 -39.71
CA GLY A 413 -1.62 -10.06 -39.78
C GLY A 413 -2.63 -10.27 -38.67
N THR A 414 -2.26 -11.02 -37.64
CA THR A 414 -3.16 -11.42 -36.55
C THR A 414 -3.01 -10.54 -35.32
N ALA A 415 -4.06 -10.48 -34.49
CA ALA A 415 -3.98 -9.81 -33.21
C ALA A 415 -3.00 -10.54 -32.27
N VAL A 416 -2.31 -9.78 -31.41
CA VAL A 416 -1.36 -10.30 -30.43
C VAL A 416 -1.79 -9.94 -29.01
N PRO A 417 -1.55 -10.79 -28.01
CA PRO A 417 -1.75 -10.41 -26.62
C PRO A 417 -0.70 -9.37 -26.19
N MET A 418 -1.14 -8.36 -25.45
CA MET A 418 -0.28 -7.33 -24.87
C MET A 418 -0.63 -7.14 -23.39
N GLN A 419 0.36 -6.71 -22.62
CA GLN A 419 0.20 -6.35 -21.21
C GLN A 419 1.08 -5.16 -20.85
N CYS A 420 0.57 -4.28 -19.99
CA CYS A 420 1.29 -3.16 -19.38
C CYS A 420 0.90 -3.11 -17.89
N ASP A 421 1.88 -3.20 -16.98
CA ASP A 421 1.70 -3.06 -15.52
C ASP A 421 0.51 -3.80 -14.87
N GLY A 422 0.13 -4.95 -15.44
CA GLY A 422 -0.97 -5.80 -14.97
C GLY A 422 -2.30 -5.64 -15.71
N GLU A 423 -2.40 -4.70 -16.64
CA GLU A 423 -3.52 -4.58 -17.57
C GLU A 423 -3.19 -5.30 -18.89
N ALA A 424 -4.05 -6.26 -19.27
CA ALA A 424 -3.87 -7.06 -20.49
C ALA A 424 -4.97 -6.76 -21.51
N TRP A 425 -4.61 -6.75 -22.79
CA TRP A 425 -5.54 -6.58 -23.90
C TRP A 425 -5.09 -7.36 -25.13
N ILE A 426 -5.99 -7.51 -26.11
CA ILE A 426 -5.67 -8.06 -27.42
C ILE A 426 -5.47 -6.90 -28.40
N GLN A 427 -4.27 -6.78 -28.93
CA GLN A 427 -3.90 -5.74 -29.87
C GLN A 427 -4.10 -6.22 -31.31
N HIS A 428 -5.02 -5.58 -32.03
CA HIS A 428 -5.20 -5.80 -33.47
C HIS A 428 -4.06 -5.16 -34.29
N PRO A 429 -3.84 -5.62 -35.55
CA PRO A 429 -2.85 -5.04 -36.45
C PRO A 429 -2.96 -3.52 -36.53
N GLY A 430 -1.81 -2.85 -36.52
CA GLY A 430 -1.76 -1.39 -36.35
C GLY A 430 -0.34 -0.93 -36.07
N THR A 431 -0.21 0.35 -35.73
CA THR A 431 1.07 0.94 -35.30
C THR A 431 0.90 1.52 -33.91
N LEU A 432 1.76 1.09 -33.00
CA LEU A 432 1.87 1.61 -31.64
C LEU A 432 3.10 2.51 -31.56
N HIS A 433 2.96 3.59 -30.82
CA HIS A 433 4.04 4.52 -30.52
C HIS A 433 4.21 4.60 -29.00
N ILE A 434 5.41 4.33 -28.51
CA ILE A 434 5.77 4.41 -27.09
C ILE A 434 6.85 5.47 -26.96
N THR A 435 6.58 6.48 -26.15
CA THR A 435 7.49 7.59 -25.88
C THR A 435 7.37 7.99 -24.42
N HIS A 436 8.40 8.67 -23.91
CA HIS A 436 8.33 9.31 -22.59
C HIS A 436 7.10 10.24 -22.49
N LEU A 437 6.29 10.05 -21.45
CA LEU A 437 5.15 10.90 -21.14
C LEU A 437 5.52 11.95 -20.09
N ASP A 438 5.84 11.51 -18.88
CA ASP A 438 6.18 12.38 -17.73
C ASP A 438 7.10 11.67 -16.72
N GLN A 439 7.55 12.38 -15.68
CA GLN A 439 8.38 11.85 -14.59
C GLN A 439 7.77 12.13 -13.22
N ALA A 440 7.65 11.08 -12.39
CA ALA A 440 7.25 11.22 -10.99
C ALA A 440 8.47 11.24 -10.06
N THR A 441 8.38 12.00 -8.96
CA THR A 441 9.40 11.96 -7.90
C THR A 441 9.09 10.82 -6.93
N LEU A 442 10.01 9.87 -6.79
CA LEU A 442 9.87 8.70 -5.93
C LEU A 442 10.88 8.73 -4.78
N LEU A 443 10.46 8.30 -3.59
CA LEU A 443 11.37 8.06 -2.46
C LEU A 443 12.02 6.69 -2.62
N ALA A 444 13.33 6.63 -2.42
CA ALA A 444 14.13 5.42 -2.49
C ALA A 444 14.90 5.19 -1.18
N ASN A 445 15.26 3.94 -0.90
CA ASN A 445 16.08 3.56 0.25
C ASN A 445 17.57 3.51 -0.12
N ASP A 446 18.32 4.54 0.28
CA ASP A 446 19.74 4.73 -0.02
C ASP A 446 20.66 3.57 0.43
N GLN A 447 20.26 2.79 1.44
CA GLN A 447 21.10 1.69 1.94
C GLN A 447 21.26 0.52 0.95
N THR A 448 20.38 0.41 -0.06
CA THR A 448 20.46 -0.63 -1.10
C THR A 448 21.12 -0.15 -2.38
N ALA A 449 21.04 1.15 -2.71
CA ALA A 449 21.75 1.74 -3.85
C ALA A 449 23.28 1.62 -3.73
N ALA A 450 23.81 1.52 -2.50
CA ALA A 450 25.23 1.26 -2.24
C ALA A 450 25.63 -0.23 -2.38
N ASN A 451 24.72 -1.17 -2.13
CA ASN A 451 24.99 -2.62 -2.21
C ASN A 451 24.88 -3.16 -3.64
N ASP A 452 24.20 -2.47 -4.55
CA ASP A 452 24.15 -2.85 -5.97
C ASP A 452 25.50 -2.71 -6.70
N LYS A 453 26.52 -2.09 -6.07
CA LYS A 453 27.92 -2.11 -6.54
C LYS A 453 28.80 -3.17 -5.86
N ALA A 454 28.29 -3.91 -4.88
CA ALA A 454 29.12 -4.73 -3.98
C ALA A 454 29.03 -6.25 -4.19
N ASN A 455 28.20 -6.75 -5.12
CA ASN A 455 28.11 -8.19 -5.36
C ASN A 455 28.87 -8.63 -6.63
N SER A 456 30.14 -8.23 -6.72
CA SER A 456 31.17 -8.97 -7.45
C SER A 456 31.92 -9.86 -6.45
N PHE A 457 31.68 -11.17 -6.55
CA PHE A 457 32.42 -12.31 -5.98
C PHE A 457 33.64 -12.05 -5.06
N PHE A 458 33.66 -12.63 -3.85
CA PHE A 458 34.40 -13.86 -3.48
C PHE A 458 34.27 -14.14 -1.97
N TYR A 459 34.24 -15.43 -1.62
CA TYR A 459 34.31 -15.97 -0.26
C TYR A 459 35.67 -15.67 0.42
N LEU A 460 35.62 -15.42 1.73
CA LEU A 460 36.25 -16.26 2.77
C LEU A 460 35.38 -16.24 4.03
#